data_AF-A0A1W1ECC0-F1
#
_entry.id   AF-A0A1W1ECC0-F1
#
_cell.length_a   1.000
_cell.length_b   1.000
_cell.length_c   1.000
_cell.angle_alpha   90.00
_cell.angle_beta   90.00
_cell.angle_gamma   90.00
#
_symmetry.space_group_name_H-M   'P 1'
#
loop_
_entity.id
_entity.type
_entity.pdbx_description
1 polymer ?
#
loop_
_entity_poly.entity_id
_entity_poly.type
_entity_poly.pdbx_seq_one_letter_code
_entity_poly.pdbx_strand_id
1 'polypeptide(L)'
;MNGLILQDDLRIKLNNGREIFFKYMSDFDNPIFKLDGDKNKVTIIDDELYSVSGGDYDEPDCPLREEFQATEFFAKYTYNFFKASFVERRV
;
A
#
# COMPACT_ATOMS: atom_id res chain seq x y z
N MET A 1 12.13 13.73 -18.99
CA MET A 1 11.38 13.69 -17.72
C MET A 1 11.80 12.42 -17.01
N ASN A 2 12.52 12.51 -15.90
CA ASN A 2 12.93 11.34 -15.14
C ASN A 2 11.70 10.84 -14.37
N GLY A 3 10.97 9.89 -14.97
CA GLY A 3 9.88 9.20 -14.31
C GLY A 3 10.42 8.51 -13.06
N LEU A 4 9.76 8.72 -11.92
CA LEU A 4 10.02 7.94 -10.71
C LEU A 4 9.61 6.49 -11.02
N ILE A 5 10.57 5.64 -11.35
CA ILE A 5 10.34 4.20 -11.51
C ILE A 5 10.31 3.63 -10.09
N LEU A 6 9.11 3.53 -9.51
CA LEU A 6 8.88 2.73 -8.30
C LEU A 6 8.70 1.28 -8.73
N GLN A 7 9.80 0.65 -9.16
CA GLN A 7 9.86 -0.80 -9.39
C GLN A 7 10.16 -1.48 -8.07
N ASP A 8 9.23 -2.31 -7.59
CA ASP A 8 9.35 -3.44 -6.62
C ASP A 8 10.24 -3.28 -5.33
N ASP A 9 10.87 -2.13 -5.07
CA ASP A 9 11.86 -1.91 -4.01
C ASP A 9 11.25 -1.32 -2.73
N LEU A 10 10.03 -0.74 -2.80
CA LEU A 10 9.38 -0.23 -1.61
C LEU A 10 8.81 -1.39 -0.81
N ARG A 11 9.55 -1.78 0.23
CA ARG A 11 9.15 -2.76 1.24
C ARG A 11 8.84 -2.08 2.55
N ILE A 12 7.73 -2.45 3.16
CA ILE A 12 7.29 -1.93 4.45
C ILE A 12 7.24 -3.10 5.42
N LYS A 13 7.95 -2.95 6.53
CA LYS A 13 7.98 -3.93 7.61
C LYS A 13 6.75 -3.79 8.50
N LEU A 14 6.07 -4.90 8.74
CA LEU A 14 4.91 -5.03 9.62
C LEU A 14 5.33 -5.32 11.06
N ASN A 15 4.41 -5.14 11.99
CA ASN A 15 4.64 -5.39 13.43
C ASN A 15 5.05 -6.84 13.73
N ASN A 16 4.55 -7.83 12.99
CA ASN A 16 4.96 -9.23 13.10
C ASN A 16 6.30 -9.56 12.40
N GLY A 17 7.00 -8.55 11.88
CA GLY A 17 8.28 -8.72 11.20
C GLY A 17 8.20 -9.19 9.74
N ARG A 18 7.01 -9.46 9.20
CA ARG A 18 6.81 -9.71 7.77
C ARG A 18 6.94 -8.40 6.98
N GLU A 19 7.06 -8.51 5.66
CA GLU A 19 7.16 -7.36 4.76
C GLU A 19 6.02 -7.38 3.74
N ILE A 20 5.54 -6.18 3.41
CA ILE A 20 4.70 -5.94 2.24
C ILE A 20 5.49 -5.15 1.21
N PHE A 21 5.24 -5.39 -0.07
CA PHE A 21 5.86 -4.67 -1.16
C PHE A 21 4.81 -4.01 -2.05
N PHE A 22 5.12 -2.81 -2.51
CA PHE A 22 4.26 -2.07 -3.44
C PHE A 22 4.13 -2.83 -4.76
N LYS A 23 2.92 -2.88 -5.31
CA LYS A 23 2.63 -3.55 -6.58
C LYS A 23 2.16 -2.59 -7.67
N TYR A 24 1.15 -1.77 -7.38
CA TYR A 24 0.58 -0.81 -8.32
C TYR A 24 -0.34 0.17 -7.59
N MET A 25 -0.76 1.24 -8.26
CA MET A 25 -1.86 2.12 -7.82
C MET A 25 -3.17 1.60 -8.39
N SER A 26 -4.21 1.44 -7.57
CA SER A 26 -5.55 1.08 -8.06
C SER A 26 -6.19 2.22 -8.85
N ASP A 27 -7.32 1.92 -9.50
CA ASP A 27 -8.12 2.92 -10.24
C ASP A 27 -8.70 4.02 -9.34
N PHE A 28 -8.77 3.75 -8.03
CA PHE A 28 -9.19 4.72 -7.00
C PHE A 28 -8.01 5.46 -6.37
N ASP A 29 -6.84 5.41 -7.01
CA ASP A 29 -5.63 6.10 -6.55
C ASP A 29 -5.15 5.66 -5.15
N ASN A 30 -5.43 4.41 -4.78
CA ASN A 30 -4.90 3.80 -3.56
C ASN A 30 -3.67 2.94 -3.88
N PRO A 31 -2.59 3.02 -3.08
CA PRO A 31 -1.44 2.14 -3.26
C PRO A 31 -1.79 0.71 -2.85
N ILE A 32 -1.57 -0.24 -3.76
CA ILE A 32 -1.79 -1.66 -3.53
C ILE A 32 -0.46 -2.33 -3.22
N PHE A 33 -0.44 -3.04 -2.10
CA PHE A 33 0.69 -3.83 -1.63
C PHE A 33 0.33 -5.31 -1.57
N LYS A 34 1.36 -6.16 -1.55
CA LYS A 34 1.22 -7.60 -1.30
C LYS A 34 2.18 -8.03 -0.20
N LEU A 35 1.77 -9.00 0.61
CA LEU A 35 2.70 -9.68 1.49
C LEU A 35 3.61 -10.60 0.69
N ASP A 36 4.88 -10.69 1.10
CA ASP A 36 5.79 -11.66 0.52
C ASP A 36 5.28 -13.10 0.76
N GLY A 37 5.25 -13.88 -0.31
CA GLY A 37 4.69 -15.23 -0.34
C GLY A 37 3.16 -15.34 -0.22
N ASP A 38 2.41 -14.23 -0.22
CA ASP A 38 0.95 -14.23 -0.11
C ASP A 38 0.27 -13.71 -1.39
N LYS A 39 -0.94 -14.21 -1.67
CA LYS A 39 -1.80 -13.73 -2.75
C LYS A 39 -2.67 -12.54 -2.32
N ASN A 40 -2.83 -12.36 -1.01
CA ASN A 40 -3.65 -11.31 -0.44
C ASN A 40 -3.07 -9.93 -0.75
N LYS A 41 -3.96 -9.02 -1.18
CA LYS A 41 -3.66 -7.63 -1.44
C LYS A 41 -4.07 -6.79 -0.23
N VAL A 42 -3.31 -5.73 0.01
CA VAL A 42 -3.57 -4.78 1.10
C VAL A 42 -3.39 -3.36 0.59
N THR A 43 -4.05 -2.40 1.23
CA THR A 43 -3.91 -0.97 0.94
C THR A 43 -3.88 -0.16 2.23
N ILE A 44 -3.56 1.14 2.14
CA ILE A 44 -3.48 2.04 3.28
C ILE A 44 -4.66 3.00 3.23
N ILE A 45 -5.47 3.02 4.29
CA ILE A 45 -6.58 3.95 4.51
C ILE A 45 -6.39 4.59 5.89
N ASP A 46 -6.39 5.91 5.97
CA ASP A 46 -6.31 6.66 7.23
C ASP A 46 -5.20 6.17 8.18
N ASP A 47 -4.01 5.95 7.64
CA ASP A 47 -2.81 5.48 8.35
C ASP A 47 -2.85 4.01 8.83
N GLU A 48 -3.86 3.23 8.43
CA GLU A 48 -3.99 1.80 8.73
C GLU A 48 -3.97 0.94 7.46
N LEU A 49 -3.43 -0.28 7.57
CA LEU A 49 -3.51 -1.29 6.52
C LEU A 49 -4.88 -1.97 6.55
N TYR A 50 -5.49 -2.03 5.37
CA TYR A 50 -6.74 -2.73 5.10
C TYR A 50 -6.48 -3.89 4.15
N SER A 51 -7.20 -4.99 4.36
CA SER A 51 -7.33 -6.03 3.35
C SER A 51 -8.08 -5.48 2.14
N VAL A 52 -7.73 -6.00 0.97
CA VAL A 52 -8.41 -5.66 -0.29
C VAL A 52 -9.14 -6.90 -0.77
N SER A 53 -10.45 -6.76 -0.96
CA SER A 53 -11.27 -7.86 -1.47
C SER A 53 -10.85 -8.20 -2.92
N GLY A 54 -10.74 -9.49 -3.24
CA GLY A 54 -10.19 -10.00 -4.51
C GLY A 54 -11.05 -9.78 -5.76
N GLY A 55 -11.93 -8.77 -5.76
CA GLY A 55 -12.75 -8.39 -6.92
C GLY A 55 -12.01 -7.47 -7.88
N ASP A 56 -12.70 -7.09 -8.96
CA ASP A 56 -12.14 -6.27 -10.04
C ASP A 56 -11.77 -4.83 -9.63
N TYR A 57 -12.17 -4.38 -8.43
CA TYR A 57 -12.14 -2.98 -8.04
C TYR A 57 -11.13 -2.63 -6.93
N ASP A 58 -10.39 -3.62 -6.42
CA ASP A 58 -9.40 -3.41 -5.35
C ASP A 58 -9.92 -2.53 -4.19
N GLU A 59 -11.16 -2.80 -3.76
CA GLU A 59 -11.84 -2.04 -2.72
C GLU A 59 -11.32 -2.46 -1.32
N PRO A 60 -10.99 -1.49 -0.45
CA PRO A 60 -10.68 -1.78 0.95
C PRO A 60 -11.86 -2.45 1.64
N ASP A 61 -11.61 -3.54 2.36
CA ASP A 61 -12.66 -4.30 3.06
C ASP A 61 -12.59 -4.05 4.57
N CYS A 62 -11.67 -4.73 5.26
CA CYS A 62 -11.51 -4.61 6.71
C CYS A 62 -10.06 -4.29 7.12
N PRO A 63 -9.87 -3.51 8.21
CA PRO A 63 -8.56 -3.24 8.75
C PRO A 63 -7.88 -4.54 9.16
N LEU A 64 -6.59 -4.64 8.91
CA LEU A 64 -5.81 -5.80 9.33
C LEU A 64 -5.63 -5.80 10.85
N ARG A 65 -5.42 -6.99 11.42
CA ARG A 65 -5.05 -7.12 12.84
C ARG A 65 -3.76 -6.37 13.12
N GLU A 66 -3.60 -5.92 14.37
CA GLU A 66 -2.46 -5.10 14.82
C GLU A 66 -1.09 -5.71 14.46
N GLU A 67 -0.95 -7.04 14.52
CA GLU A 67 0.27 -7.77 14.13
C GLU A 67 0.64 -7.61 12.64
N PHE A 68 -0.33 -7.28 11.78
CA PHE A 68 -0.15 -7.03 10.35
C PHE A 68 -0.20 -5.55 9.98
N GLN A 69 -0.30 -4.65 10.95
CA GLN A 69 -0.19 -3.22 10.71
C GLN A 69 1.27 -2.83 10.43
N ALA A 70 1.45 -1.75 9.67
CA ALA A 70 2.75 -1.11 9.53
C ALA A 70 3.09 -0.40 10.84
N THR A 71 4.38 -0.31 11.17
CA THR A 71 4.81 0.55 12.30
C THR A 71 4.31 1.98 12.05
N GLU A 72 3.68 2.62 13.06
CA GLU A 72 2.89 3.87 12.92
C GLU A 72 3.56 4.97 12.08
N PHE A 73 4.89 5.07 12.15
CA PHE A 73 5.66 6.07 11.41
C PHE A 73 5.65 5.86 9.88
N PHE A 74 5.33 4.67 9.37
CA PHE A 74 5.44 4.39 7.94
C PHE A 74 4.15 4.58 7.15
N ALA A 75 2.97 4.29 7.71
CA ALA A 75 1.73 4.28 6.93
C ALA A 75 1.36 5.67 6.39
N LYS A 76 1.37 6.69 7.25
CA LYS A 76 1.03 8.08 6.90
C LYS A 76 1.95 8.69 5.85
N TYR A 77 3.26 8.56 6.06
CA TYR A 77 4.25 9.10 5.13
C TYR A 77 4.21 8.36 3.80
N THR A 78 3.96 7.05 3.83
CA THR A 78 3.81 6.23 2.63
C THR A 78 2.59 6.67 1.82
N TYR A 79 1.42 6.82 2.46
CA TYR A 79 0.21 7.27 1.78
C TYR A 79 0.40 8.64 1.11
N ASN A 80 0.93 9.61 1.84
CA ASN A 80 1.20 10.95 1.32
C ASN A 80 2.23 10.93 0.19
N PHE A 81 3.27 10.09 0.31
CA PHE A 81 4.26 9.91 -0.76
C PHE A 81 3.62 9.39 -2.05
N PHE A 82 2.73 8.40 -1.97
CA PHE A 82 2.04 7.87 -3.14
C PHE A 82 1.07 8.89 -3.75
N LYS A 83 0.30 9.61 -2.93
CA LYS A 83 -0.56 10.69 -3.43
C LYS A 83 0.23 11.77 -4.18
N ALA A 84 1.28 12.29 -3.57
CA ALA A 84 2.12 13.33 -4.18
C ALA A 84 2.85 12.83 -5.43
N SER A 85 3.23 11.55 -5.48
CA SER A 85 4.02 11.00 -6.58
C SER A 85 3.19 10.58 -7.80
N PHE A 86 1.97 10.07 -7.59
CA PHE A 86 1.17 9.46 -8.66
C PHE A 86 -0.14 10.18 -8.96
N VAL A 87 -0.75 10.84 -7.98
CA VAL A 87 -2.07 11.46 -8.13
C VAL A 87 -1.91 12.92 -8.49
N GLU A 88 -1.14 13.65 -7.67
CA GLU A 88 -0.95 15.10 -7.85
C GLU A 88 -0.06 15.45 -9.06
N ARG A 89 0.63 14.48 -9.65
CA ARG A 89 1.41 14.65 -10.90
C ARG A 89 0.64 14.36 -12.18
N ARG A 90 -0.65 13.99 -12.09
CA ARG A 90 -1.52 13.77 -13.28
C ARG A 90 -2.12 15.06 -13.85
N VAL A 91 -1.74 16.24 -13.34
CA VAL A 91 -2.10 17.57 -13.88
C VAL A 91 -1.12 18.04 -14.94
#